data_AF-X1T592-F1
#
_entry.id   AF-X1T592-F1
#
_cell.length_a   1.000
_cell.length_b   1.000
_cell.length_c   1.000
_cell.angle_alpha   90.00
_cell.angle_beta   90.00
_cell.angle_gamma   90.00
#
_symmetry.space_group_name_H-M   'P 1'
#
loop_
_entity.id
_entity.type
_entity.pdbx_description
1 polymer ?
#
loop_
_entity_poly.entity_id
_entity_poly.type
_entity_poly.pdbx_seq_one_letter_code
_entity_poly.pdbx_strand_id
1 'polypeptide(L)'
;MKGKVIQFRRGRKTYHKRHFLIEIEGSSDRKQAGKFVGKNVEWKSPAGKVIKGKIASAHGNKGVVRAIFEKGLPGQAVTTEVQIK
;
A
#
# COMPACT_ATOMS: atom_id res chain seq x y z
N MET A 1 -8.33 -0.35 9.58
CA MET A 1 -8.90 -0.99 8.38
C MET A 1 -7.81 -1.83 7.73
N LYS A 2 -8.14 -3.03 7.27
CA LYS A 2 -7.14 -3.92 6.67
C LYS A 2 -6.96 -3.61 5.19
N GLY A 3 -5.76 -3.85 4.70
CA GLY A 3 -5.46 -3.86 3.28
C GLY A 3 -4.42 -4.93 2.96
N LYS A 4 -4.24 -5.21 1.68
CA LYS A 4 -3.29 -6.19 1.17
C LYS A 4 -2.28 -5.52 0.28
N VAL A 5 -1.00 -5.80 0.52
CA VAL A 5 0.07 -5.33 -0.37
C VAL A 5 0.04 -6.14 -1.66
N ILE A 6 -0.22 -5.50 -2.78
CA ILE A 6 -0.30 -6.18 -4.08
C ILE A 6 1.09 -6.28 -4.70
N GLN A 7 1.76 -5.14 -4.88
CA GLN A 7 3.01 -5.05 -5.64
C GLN A 7 3.67 -3.69 -5.43
N PHE A 8 4.97 -3.59 -5.72
CA PHE A 8 5.64 -2.31 -5.92
C PHE A 8 5.04 -1.53 -7.10
N ARG A 9 5.09 -0.20 -7.03
CA ARG A 9 4.89 0.63 -8.21
C ARG A 9 6.05 0.42 -9.18
N ARG A 10 5.76 -0.17 -10.33
CA ARG A 10 6.76 -0.52 -11.34
C ARG A 10 6.26 -0.18 -12.75
N GLY A 11 7.21 0.15 -13.62
CA GLY A 11 7.04 0.10 -15.07
C GLY A 11 7.53 -1.25 -15.62
N ARG A 12 7.79 -1.31 -16.93
CA ARG A 12 8.23 -2.54 -17.60
C ARG A 12 9.64 -3.00 -17.15
N LYS A 13 10.54 -2.06 -16.87
CA LYS A 13 11.95 -2.32 -16.48
C LYS A 13 12.37 -1.62 -15.19
N THR A 14 11.54 -0.73 -14.65
CA THR A 14 11.87 0.12 -13.50
C THR A 14 10.89 -0.13 -12.36
N TYR A 15 11.33 0.04 -11.12
CA TYR A 15 10.45 -0.04 -9.95
C TYR A 15 10.87 0.97 -8.89
N HIS A 16 9.90 1.42 -8.10
CA HIS A 16 10.11 2.36 -7.01
C HIS A 16 10.08 1.61 -5.67
N LYS A 17 11.25 1.48 -5.04
CA LYS A 17 11.47 0.66 -3.83
C LYS A 17 10.56 1.00 -2.63
N ARG A 18 10.10 2.24 -2.53
CA ARG A 18 9.30 2.74 -1.39
C ARG A 18 7.80 2.87 -1.70
N HIS A 19 7.40 2.69 -2.95
CA HIS A 19 6.03 2.91 -3.39
C HIS A 19 5.35 1.57 -3.60
N PHE A 20 4.24 1.36 -2.92
CA PHE A 20 3.49 0.12 -2.97
C PHE A 20 2.04 0.37 -3.34
N LEU A 21 1.47 -0.60 -4.03
CA LEU A 21 0.05 -0.68 -4.33
C LEU A 21 -0.61 -1.50 -3.24
N ILE A 22 -1.65 -0.94 -2.63
CA ILE A 22 -2.39 -1.55 -1.54
C ILE A 22 -3.85 -1.63 -1.94
N GLU A 23 -4.39 -2.84 -1.91
CA GLU A 23 -5.81 -3.10 -2.02
C GLU A 23 -6.44 -2.91 -0.65
N ILE A 24 -7.48 -2.09 -0.57
CA ILE A 24 -8.18 -1.83 0.69
C ILE A 24 -9.44 -2.68 0.71
N GLU A 25 -9.66 -3.42 1.80
CA GLU A 25 -10.90 -4.18 1.95
C GLU A 25 -12.10 -3.22 1.95
N GLY A 26 -13.06 -3.46 1.05
CA GLY A 26 -14.26 -2.63 0.90
C GLY A 26 -14.14 -1.43 -0.02
N SER A 27 -13.00 -1.25 -0.72
CA SER A 27 -12.84 -0.23 -1.75
C SER A 27 -12.80 -0.88 -3.13
N SER A 28 -13.90 -0.76 -3.87
CA SER A 28 -14.01 -1.29 -5.25
C SER A 28 -13.76 -0.21 -6.30
N ASP A 29 -13.98 1.06 -5.94
CA ASP A 29 -13.92 2.19 -6.85
C ASP A 29 -12.84 3.21 -6.49
N ARG A 30 -12.34 3.92 -7.50
CA ARG A 30 -11.39 5.04 -7.33
C ARG A 30 -11.88 6.10 -6.34
N LYS A 31 -13.19 6.41 -6.35
CA LYS A 31 -13.78 7.40 -5.44
C LYS A 31 -13.71 6.95 -3.98
N GLN A 32 -13.94 5.67 -3.73
CA GLN A 32 -13.83 5.08 -2.39
C GLN A 32 -12.37 5.07 -1.93
N ALA A 33 -11.45 4.63 -2.79
CA ALA A 33 -10.01 4.67 -2.54
C ALA A 33 -9.50 6.08 -2.22
N GLY A 34 -10.05 7.10 -2.88
CA GLY A 34 -9.73 8.50 -2.66
C GLY A 34 -9.95 8.97 -1.22
N LYS A 35 -10.92 8.40 -0.50
CA LYS A 35 -11.21 8.75 0.91
C LYS A 35 -10.10 8.33 1.87
N PHE A 36 -9.22 7.42 1.45
CA PHE A 36 -8.10 6.94 2.25
C PHE A 36 -6.81 7.70 1.97
N VAL A 37 -6.80 8.64 1.02
CA VAL A 37 -5.64 9.47 0.73
C VAL A 37 -5.31 10.34 1.95
N GLY A 38 -4.03 10.40 2.31
CA GLY A 38 -3.56 11.13 3.49
C GLY A 38 -3.51 10.32 4.78
N LYS A 39 -4.16 9.14 4.83
CA LYS A 39 -4.12 8.25 5.99
C LYS A 39 -2.78 7.54 6.14
N ASN A 40 -2.51 7.10 7.37
CA ASN A 40 -1.29 6.38 7.70
C ASN A 40 -1.48 4.89 7.44
N VAL A 41 -0.42 4.23 6.98
CA VAL A 41 -0.40 2.79 6.77
C VAL A 41 0.80 2.18 7.46
N GLU A 42 0.58 1.03 8.09
CA GLU A 42 1.61 0.31 8.83
C GLU A 42 1.69 -1.12 8.31
N TRP A 43 2.90 -1.53 7.95
CA TRP A 43 3.21 -2.93 7.66
C TRP A 43 3.97 -3.53 8.83
N LYS A 44 3.58 -4.74 9.24
CA LYS A 44 4.27 -5.50 10.28
C LYS A 44 5.04 -6.64 9.63
N SER A 45 6.34 -6.71 9.86
CA SER A 45 7.14 -7.85 9.44
C SER A 45 6.81 -9.08 10.29
N PRO A 46 7.07 -10.30 9.79
CA PRO A 46 6.96 -11.52 10.60
C PRO A 46 7.81 -11.48 11.88
N ALA A 47 8.93 -10.75 11.85
CA ALA A 47 9.81 -10.53 13.00
C ALA A 47 9.35 -9.40 13.93
N GLY A 48 8.14 -8.87 13.77
CA GLY A 48 7.55 -7.84 14.64
C GLY A 48 7.97 -6.39 14.34
N LYS A 49 8.76 -6.14 13.29
CA LYS A 49 9.17 -4.79 12.92
C LYS A 49 8.04 -4.05 12.23
N VAL A 50 7.69 -2.87 12.73
CA VAL A 50 6.69 -2.00 12.12
C VAL A 50 7.36 -1.02 11.16
N ILE A 51 6.90 -0.98 9.91
CA ILE A 51 7.30 0.02 8.92
C ILE A 51 6.09 0.88 8.61
N LYS A 52 6.23 2.19 8.85
CA LYS A 52 5.19 3.17 8.64
C LYS A 52 5.26 3.77 7.23
N GLY A 53 4.12 4.22 6.76
CA GLY A 53 3.95 4.90 5.50
C GLY A 53 2.70 5.75 5.47
N LYS A 54 2.50 6.45 4.35
CA LYS A 54 1.34 7.30 4.11
C LYS A 54 0.72 6.96 2.76
N ILE A 55 -0.60 6.97 2.71
CA ILE A 55 -1.33 6.81 1.45
C ILE A 55 -1.24 8.14 0.68
N ALA A 56 -0.63 8.09 -0.50
CA ALA A 56 -0.34 9.27 -1.30
C ALA A 56 -1.44 9.58 -2.32
N SER A 57 -2.03 8.56 -2.94
CA SER A 57 -3.05 8.75 -3.99
C SER A 57 -3.82 7.46 -4.30
N ALA A 58 -5.05 7.57 -4.79
CA ALA A 58 -5.72 6.43 -5.43
C ALA A 58 -4.97 6.00 -6.71
N HIS A 59 -5.05 4.71 -7.06
CA HIS A 59 -4.36 4.12 -8.20
C HIS A 59 -5.30 3.24 -9.03
N GLY A 60 -5.37 3.50 -10.34
CA GLY A 60 -6.30 2.82 -11.23
C GLY A 60 -7.77 3.08 -10.90
N ASN A 61 -8.63 2.16 -11.33
CA ASN A 61 -10.10 2.25 -11.19
C ASN A 61 -10.68 1.21 -10.21
N LYS A 62 -9.93 0.17 -9.84
CA LYS A 62 -10.38 -0.94 -8.98
C LYS A 62 -10.17 -0.70 -7.48
N GLY A 63 -10.32 0.54 -7.02
CA GLY A 63 -10.24 0.85 -5.60
C GLY A 63 -8.88 0.65 -4.90
N VAL A 64 -7.78 0.50 -5.67
CA VAL A 64 -6.41 0.38 -5.14
C VAL A 64 -5.84 1.75 -4.78
N VAL A 65 -4.97 1.80 -3.76
CA VAL A 65 -4.22 3.01 -3.39
C VAL A 65 -2.73 2.83 -3.55
N ARG A 66 -2.02 3.95 -3.73
CA ARG A 66 -0.57 4.03 -3.69
C ARG A 66 -0.14 4.54 -2.31
N ALA A 67 0.65 3.75 -1.61
CA ALA A 67 1.30 4.13 -0.37
C ALA A 67 2.80 4.36 -0.56
N ILE A 68 3.34 5.29 0.21
CA ILE A 68 4.77 5.60 0.28
C ILE A 68 5.22 5.29 1.71
N PHE A 69 6.11 4.32 1.84
CA PHE A 69 6.68 3.94 3.13
C PHE A 69 7.95 4.74 3.43
N GLU A 70 8.24 4.91 4.72
CA GLU A 70 9.48 5.53 5.19
C GLU A 70 10.70 4.73 4.74
N LYS A 71 10.60 3.41 4.83
CA LYS A 71 11.60 2.44 4.35
C LYS A 71 10.97 1.54 3.30
N GLY A 72 11.77 1.08 2.34
CA GLY A 72 11.28 0.09 1.36
C GLY A 72 10.89 -1.20 2.07
N LEU A 73 9.77 -1.80 1.67
CA LEU A 73 9.40 -3.12 2.16
C LEU A 73 10.20 -4.19 1.39
N PRO A 74 10.54 -5.31 2.03
CA PRO A 74 11.17 -6.43 1.36
C PRO A 74 10.17 -7.08 0.38
N GLY A 75 10.66 -7.80 -0.64
CA GLY A 75 9.79 -8.43 -1.65
C GLY A 75 8.79 -9.43 -1.05
N GLN A 76 9.14 -10.04 0.07
CA GLN A 76 8.30 -10.93 0.87
C GLN A 76 7.07 -10.24 1.48
N ALA A 77 7.00 -8.91 1.47
CA ALA A 77 5.83 -8.15 1.92
C ALA A 77 4.68 -8.20 0.92
N VAL A 78 4.93 -8.60 -0.34
CA VAL A 78 3.85 -8.82 -1.31
C VAL A 78 2.91 -9.91 -0.78
N THR A 79 1.61 -9.75 -1.04
CA THR A 79 0.48 -10.56 -0.54
C THR A 79 0.25 -10.58 0.98
N THR A 80 1.02 -9.81 1.76
CA THR A 80 0.81 -9.68 3.21
C THR A 80 -0.17 -8.54 3.55
N GLU A 81 -0.72 -8.60 4.76
CA GLU A 81 -1.65 -7.60 5.28
C GLU A 81 -0.92 -6.32 5.75
N VAL A 82 -1.61 -5.19 5.62
CA VAL A 82 -1.24 -3.89 6.17
C VAL A 82 -2.42 -3.31 6.94
N GLN A 83 -2.12 -2.49 7.93
CA GLN A 83 -3.12 -1.77 8.70
C GLN A 83 -3.16 -0.31 8.26
N ILE A 84 -4.33 0.15 7.83
CA ILE A 84 -4.63 1.55 7.54
C ILE A 84 -5.28 2.16 8.78
N LYS A 85 -4.69 3.26 9.26
CA LYS A 85 -5.17 4.10 10.36
C LYS A 85 -5.92 5.30 9.78
#